data_AF-A0A9D8RJT3-F1
#
_entry.id   AF-A0A9D8RJT3-F1
#
_cell.length_a   1.000
_cell.length_b   1.000
_cell.length_c   1.000
_cell.angle_alpha   90.00
_cell.angle_beta   90.00
_cell.angle_gamma   90.00
#
_symmetry.space_group_name_H-M   'P 1'
#
loop_
_entity.id
_entity.type
_entity.pdbx_description
1 polymer ?
#
loop_
_entity_poly.entity_id
_entity_poly.type
_entity_poly.pdbx_seq_one_letter_code
_entity_poly.pdbx_strand_id
1 'polypeptide(L)'
;MKKIFAILFAAVLLASCSDSRSDALWVEAESFANKGGWSVDQQFVFEMGSPYLIAHGMGRAVEDASTEVEFPTTGTYHVYVRCYNWTSPWSDKEGAGRFAISVGEKRLSDRLGATGNNWEWQYAGEVDVAKGRQRVALHDMTGFDGRCDAIYFTMRKDDVPTSQPEALADMRREMTPTKAKVVKADFVVVGGGIAGMCAAVASARLGSQVVLINDRPLWGGTNSSETRVHLGGHIEMGPYENLGNMIKEFGPLRGGNAQPAEFYEDDKKRAFLEAEPNLSLYPSYKVYAVDKHGDRISAVYAKHIETGEEIRFEAPIFSDCTGDGTVGYLAGADYSMGREGRDVYGEPSAPEVGDKLTMGSSVQWYSVQTTDQSEFPLFEYGLNFNENSCERVTMGEWTWETGMNRDQCEEFEYIRDYGLMVVYSNWSFLKNR
;
A
#
# COMPACT_ATOMS: atom_id res chain seq x y z
N MET A 1 -0.48 -56.46 -37.84
CA MET A 1 -0.76 -55.80 -36.55
C MET A 1 -0.12 -54.43 -36.54
N LYS A 2 -0.91 -53.37 -36.70
CA LYS A 2 -0.88 -52.09 -35.95
C LYS A 2 -1.82 -51.12 -36.66
N LYS A 3 -2.70 -50.53 -35.84
CA LYS A 3 -3.94 -49.83 -36.18
C LYS A 3 -3.63 -48.44 -36.75
N ILE A 4 -4.33 -48.06 -37.82
CA ILE A 4 -4.41 -46.69 -38.31
C ILE A 4 -5.52 -46.01 -37.50
N PHE A 5 -5.17 -45.05 -36.65
CA PHE A 5 -6.11 -44.15 -35.99
C PHE A 5 -6.22 -42.89 -36.84
N ALA A 6 -7.39 -42.66 -37.43
CA ALA A 6 -7.74 -41.38 -38.04
C ALA A 6 -8.05 -40.39 -36.91
N ILE A 7 -7.26 -39.32 -36.81
CA ILE A 7 -7.53 -38.20 -35.90
C ILE A 7 -8.39 -37.20 -36.66
N LEU A 8 -9.64 -37.05 -36.24
CA LEU A 8 -10.55 -35.99 -36.66
C LEU A 8 -10.04 -34.67 -36.06
N PHE A 9 -9.62 -33.71 -36.90
CA PHE A 9 -9.40 -32.34 -36.49
C PHE A 9 -10.77 -31.65 -36.36
N ALA A 10 -11.29 -31.56 -35.13
CA ALA A 10 -12.39 -30.65 -34.83
C ALA A 10 -11.80 -29.25 -34.62
N ALA A 11 -11.98 -28.38 -35.61
CA ALA A 11 -11.70 -26.96 -35.48
C ALA A 11 -12.74 -26.35 -34.52
N VAL A 12 -12.36 -26.17 -33.26
CA VAL A 12 -13.11 -25.33 -32.32
C VAL A 12 -12.80 -23.88 -32.70
N LEU A 13 -13.74 -23.26 -33.41
CA LEU A 13 -13.79 -21.81 -33.56
C LEU A 13 -14.08 -21.21 -32.18
N LEU A 14 -13.02 -20.84 -31.46
CA LEU A 14 -13.10 -19.88 -30.37
C LEU A 14 -13.47 -18.54 -30.98
N ALA A 15 -14.77 -18.26 -31.03
CA ALA A 15 -15.27 -16.90 -31.20
C ALA A 15 -14.91 -16.15 -29.92
N SER A 16 -13.75 -15.47 -29.92
CA SER A 16 -13.47 -14.40 -29.00
C SER A 16 -14.45 -13.27 -29.30
N CYS A 17 -15.61 -13.28 -28.63
CA CYS A 17 -16.39 -12.08 -28.41
C CYS A 17 -15.53 -11.15 -27.56
N SER A 18 -14.71 -10.32 -28.20
CA SER A 18 -14.29 -9.06 -27.62
C SER A 18 -15.53 -8.18 -27.56
N ASP A 19 -16.35 -8.38 -26.54
CA ASP A 19 -17.42 -7.45 -26.19
C ASP A 19 -16.69 -6.17 -25.73
N SER A 20 -16.48 -5.24 -26.65
CA SER A 20 -15.87 -3.96 -26.32
C SER A 20 -16.77 -3.29 -25.28
N ARG A 21 -16.29 -3.16 -24.04
CA ARG A 21 -16.95 -2.41 -22.96
C ARG A 21 -16.89 -0.90 -23.22
N SER A 22 -17.25 -0.45 -24.42
CA SER A 22 -17.11 0.95 -24.86
C SER A 22 -17.88 1.95 -24.00
N ASP A 23 -18.89 1.45 -23.28
CA ASP A 23 -19.82 2.26 -22.50
C ASP A 23 -19.59 2.12 -20.98
N ALA A 24 -18.55 1.39 -20.56
CA ALA A 24 -18.16 1.29 -19.16
C ALA A 24 -16.98 2.21 -18.85
N LEU A 25 -16.94 2.73 -17.64
CA LEU A 25 -15.86 3.61 -17.16
C LEU A 25 -15.28 3.04 -15.86
N TRP A 26 -13.95 2.93 -15.83
CA TRP A 26 -13.18 2.52 -14.67
C TRP A 26 -12.44 3.72 -14.10
N VAL A 27 -12.48 3.89 -12.77
CA VAL A 27 -11.78 4.96 -12.06
C VAL A 27 -11.04 4.36 -10.88
N GLU A 28 -9.71 4.45 -10.91
CA GLU A 28 -8.85 4.09 -9.78
C GLU A 28 -8.93 5.20 -8.72
N ALA A 29 -9.26 4.85 -7.47
CA ALA A 29 -9.49 5.85 -6.44
C ALA A 29 -8.19 6.61 -6.08
N GLU A 30 -7.04 5.91 -6.06
CA GLU A 30 -5.73 6.51 -5.79
C GLU A 30 -5.36 7.62 -6.79
N SER A 31 -5.96 7.59 -7.99
CA SER A 31 -5.75 8.58 -9.06
C SER A 31 -6.57 9.86 -8.90
N PHE A 32 -7.35 10.00 -7.81
CA PHE A 32 -8.12 11.20 -7.57
C PHE A 32 -7.22 12.44 -7.49
N ALA A 33 -7.58 13.47 -8.28
CA ALA A 33 -6.81 14.70 -8.41
C ALA A 33 -6.78 15.52 -7.11
N ASN A 34 -7.88 15.51 -6.36
CA ASN A 34 -7.93 16.06 -5.01
C ASN A 34 -8.26 14.92 -4.04
N LYS A 35 -7.36 14.64 -3.10
CA LYS A 35 -7.58 13.59 -2.10
C LYS A 35 -8.32 14.11 -0.85
N GLY A 36 -8.52 15.41 -0.71
CA GLY A 36 -9.11 15.99 0.50
C GLY A 36 -8.29 15.58 1.73
N GLY A 37 -8.94 14.94 2.70
CA GLY A 37 -8.25 14.32 3.83
C GLY A 37 -8.06 12.80 3.71
N TRP A 38 -8.35 12.21 2.54
CA TRP A 38 -8.03 10.81 2.25
C TRP A 38 -6.54 10.66 1.94
N SER A 39 -5.99 9.49 2.26
CA SER A 39 -4.61 9.12 1.95
C SER A 39 -4.56 7.95 0.98
N VAL A 40 -3.48 7.83 0.20
CA VAL A 40 -3.22 6.63 -0.60
C VAL A 40 -2.55 5.60 0.29
N ASP A 41 -3.13 4.40 0.34
CA ASP A 41 -2.55 3.25 1.01
C ASP A 41 -2.08 2.24 -0.04
N GLN A 42 -0.77 2.05 -0.10
CA GLN A 42 -0.05 1.21 -1.07
C GLN A 42 0.67 0.02 -0.41
N GLN A 43 0.37 -0.26 0.86
CA GLN A 43 1.08 -1.31 1.60
C GLN A 43 0.74 -2.70 1.08
N PHE A 44 -0.53 -2.94 0.74
CA PHE A 44 -1.08 -4.27 0.49
C PHE A 44 -1.34 -4.54 -0.99
N VAL A 45 -0.59 -3.90 -1.90
CA VAL A 45 -0.92 -3.97 -3.33
C VAL A 45 -0.68 -5.34 -3.95
N PHE A 46 0.14 -6.20 -3.33
CA PHE A 46 0.37 -7.56 -3.83
C PHE A 46 -0.89 -8.41 -3.60
N GLU A 47 -1.58 -8.19 -2.50
CA GLU A 47 -2.82 -8.85 -2.11
C GLU A 47 -4.02 -8.19 -2.79
N MET A 48 -4.04 -6.85 -2.85
CA MET A 48 -5.16 -6.04 -3.32
C MET A 48 -5.20 -5.84 -4.84
N GLY A 49 -4.05 -5.93 -5.49
CA GLY A 49 -3.85 -5.62 -6.91
C GLY A 49 -3.73 -4.13 -7.23
N SER A 50 -3.85 -3.24 -6.24
CA SER A 50 -3.76 -1.78 -6.39
C SER A 50 -3.61 -1.09 -5.03
N PRO A 51 -3.08 0.15 -5.03
CA PRO A 51 -3.32 1.11 -3.96
C PRO A 51 -4.80 1.47 -3.85
N TYR A 52 -5.21 2.01 -2.72
CA TYR A 52 -6.59 2.51 -2.52
C TYR A 52 -6.59 3.79 -1.70
N LEU A 53 -7.72 4.52 -1.69
CA LEU A 53 -7.90 5.65 -0.78
C LEU A 53 -8.45 5.19 0.56
N ILE A 54 -7.87 5.72 1.64
CA ILE A 54 -8.28 5.51 3.04
C ILE A 54 -8.60 6.83 3.76
N ALA A 55 -9.75 6.89 4.43
CA ALA A 55 -10.21 8.03 5.22
C ALA A 55 -9.80 7.93 6.70
N HIS A 56 -8.52 8.21 6.98
CA HIS A 56 -7.97 8.10 8.34
C HIS A 56 -8.20 9.37 9.18
N GLY A 57 -9.46 9.60 9.58
CA GLY A 57 -9.88 10.80 10.31
C GLY A 57 -9.86 10.70 11.83
N MET A 58 -9.50 9.54 12.39
CA MET A 58 -9.51 9.25 13.83
C MET A 58 -10.85 9.59 14.51
N GLY A 59 -11.95 9.21 13.87
CA GLY A 59 -13.33 9.46 14.35
C GLY A 59 -13.91 10.82 13.96
N ARG A 60 -13.24 11.59 13.11
CA ARG A 60 -13.79 12.80 12.49
C ARG A 60 -13.79 12.63 10.99
N ALA A 61 -14.94 12.86 10.37
CA ALA A 61 -15.04 12.80 8.91
C ALA A 61 -13.96 13.67 8.26
N VAL A 62 -13.20 13.10 7.33
CA VAL A 62 -12.17 13.82 6.57
C VAL A 62 -12.78 14.63 5.43
N GLU A 63 -12.03 15.60 4.91
CA GLU A 63 -12.45 16.36 3.73
C GLU A 63 -12.62 15.45 2.51
N ASP A 64 -13.61 15.76 1.67
CA ASP A 64 -13.97 14.97 0.49
C ASP A 64 -12.80 14.81 -0.49
N ALA A 65 -12.57 13.57 -0.95
CA ALA A 65 -11.76 13.33 -2.14
C ALA A 65 -12.62 13.56 -3.39
N SER A 66 -12.04 14.12 -4.46
CA SER A 66 -12.72 14.27 -5.74
C SER A 66 -11.82 14.28 -6.96
N THR A 67 -12.41 13.94 -8.10
CA THR A 67 -11.78 13.99 -9.41
C THR A 67 -12.80 14.29 -10.50
N GLU A 68 -12.33 14.68 -11.68
CA GLU A 68 -13.16 14.86 -12.87
C GLU A 68 -12.97 13.64 -13.77
N VAL A 69 -14.07 13.03 -14.22
CA VAL A 69 -14.04 11.87 -15.11
C VAL A 69 -14.83 12.14 -16.37
N GLU A 70 -14.35 11.62 -17.51
CA GLU A 70 -14.95 11.84 -18.82
C GLU A 70 -15.89 10.67 -19.17
N PHE A 71 -17.20 10.89 -19.09
CA PHE A 71 -18.18 9.87 -19.46
C PHE A 71 -18.33 9.78 -20.99
N PRO A 72 -18.20 8.58 -21.60
CA PRO A 72 -18.15 8.44 -23.07
C PRO A 72 -19.50 8.69 -23.75
N THR A 73 -20.60 8.41 -23.05
CA THR A 73 -21.97 8.41 -23.58
C THR A 73 -22.96 8.97 -22.56
N THR A 74 -24.00 9.65 -23.04
CA THR A 74 -25.14 10.07 -22.21
C THR A 74 -26.01 8.85 -21.90
N GLY A 75 -26.39 8.65 -20.64
CA GLY A 75 -27.31 7.60 -20.24
C GLY A 75 -27.35 7.38 -18.73
N THR A 76 -28.10 6.36 -18.32
CA THR A 76 -28.19 5.93 -16.93
C THR A 76 -27.06 4.95 -16.63
N TYR A 77 -26.20 5.29 -15.68
CA TYR A 77 -25.10 4.44 -15.23
C TYR A 77 -25.43 3.83 -13.87
N HIS A 78 -25.21 2.53 -13.75
CA HIS A 78 -25.09 1.79 -12.52
C HIS A 78 -23.66 1.93 -11.98
N VAL A 79 -23.56 2.30 -10.71
CA VAL A 79 -22.29 2.59 -10.04
C VAL A 79 -21.97 1.50 -9.04
N TYR A 80 -20.79 0.90 -9.19
CA TYR A 80 -20.23 -0.08 -8.27
C TYR A 80 -18.93 0.47 -7.70
N VAL A 81 -18.73 0.30 -6.40
CA VAL A 81 -17.53 0.75 -5.70
C VAL A 81 -16.88 -0.45 -5.02
N ARG A 82 -15.58 -0.67 -5.27
CA ARG A 82 -14.82 -1.70 -4.57
C ARG A 82 -14.35 -1.15 -3.23
N CYS A 83 -14.85 -1.73 -2.14
CA CYS A 83 -14.56 -1.31 -0.78
C CYS A 83 -14.64 -2.48 0.20
N TYR A 84 -14.29 -2.23 1.46
CA TYR A 84 -14.21 -3.24 2.51
C TYR A 84 -14.66 -2.67 3.86
N ASN A 85 -15.53 -3.41 4.55
CA ASN A 85 -15.77 -3.21 5.98
C ASN A 85 -14.62 -3.80 6.79
N TRP A 86 -13.61 -2.98 7.06
CA TRP A 86 -12.40 -3.40 7.75
C TRP A 86 -12.62 -3.92 9.19
N THR A 87 -13.75 -3.60 9.81
CA THR A 87 -14.09 -4.08 11.18
C THR A 87 -14.80 -5.43 11.20
N SER A 88 -15.20 -5.97 10.04
CA SER A 88 -15.90 -7.24 9.94
C SER A 88 -15.20 -8.45 10.56
N PRO A 89 -13.85 -8.52 10.64
CA PRO A 89 -13.20 -9.67 11.27
C PRO A 89 -13.48 -9.79 12.77
N TRP A 90 -13.92 -8.70 13.42
CA TRP A 90 -14.11 -8.65 14.88
C TRP A 90 -15.51 -8.24 15.33
N SER A 91 -16.40 -7.85 14.40
CA SER A 91 -17.72 -7.32 14.72
C SER A 91 -18.73 -7.53 13.58
N ASP A 92 -19.94 -7.94 13.94
CA ASP A 92 -21.10 -8.02 13.03
C ASP A 92 -21.87 -6.69 12.91
N LYS A 93 -21.41 -5.63 13.59
CA LYS A 93 -22.01 -4.29 13.49
C LYS A 93 -21.79 -3.71 12.09
N GLU A 94 -22.58 -2.69 11.76
CA GLU A 94 -22.33 -1.86 10.58
C GLU A 94 -20.91 -1.30 10.63
N GLY A 95 -20.17 -1.42 9.53
CA GLY A 95 -18.73 -1.13 9.49
C GLY A 95 -18.36 0.30 9.85
N ALA A 96 -17.25 0.44 10.58
CA ALA A 96 -16.79 1.75 11.04
C ALA A 96 -16.39 2.68 9.90
N GLY A 97 -15.82 2.17 8.80
CA GLY A 97 -15.34 2.93 7.65
C GLY A 97 -16.42 3.29 6.63
N ARG A 98 -17.60 3.72 7.07
CA ARG A 98 -18.70 4.05 6.16
C ARG A 98 -18.44 5.34 5.39
N PHE A 99 -18.73 5.34 4.10
CA PHE A 99 -18.63 6.53 3.25
C PHE A 99 -19.74 6.58 2.18
N ALA A 100 -19.84 7.72 1.49
CA ALA A 100 -20.75 7.93 0.39
C ALA A 100 -20.01 8.33 -0.89
N ILE A 101 -20.68 8.20 -2.04
CA ILE A 101 -20.19 8.69 -3.33
C ILE A 101 -21.20 9.67 -3.95
N SER A 102 -20.69 10.69 -4.64
CA SER A 102 -21.48 11.56 -5.52
C SER A 102 -20.94 11.58 -6.95
N VAL A 103 -21.85 11.81 -7.90
CA VAL A 103 -21.59 11.98 -9.32
C VAL A 103 -22.33 13.24 -9.77
N GLY A 104 -21.59 14.27 -10.19
CA GLY A 104 -22.12 15.61 -10.35
C GLY A 104 -22.70 16.13 -9.02
N GLU A 105 -23.96 16.56 -9.05
CA GLU A 105 -24.70 16.99 -7.85
C GLU A 105 -25.45 15.85 -7.15
N LYS A 106 -25.50 14.65 -7.77
CA LYS A 106 -26.27 13.52 -7.24
C LYS A 106 -25.45 12.72 -6.25
N ARG A 107 -25.88 12.71 -4.99
CA ARG A 107 -25.40 11.77 -3.98
C ARG A 107 -26.09 10.41 -4.15
N LEU A 108 -25.31 9.34 -4.10
CA LEU A 108 -25.78 7.97 -4.29
C LEU A 108 -25.91 7.24 -2.95
N SER A 109 -25.18 6.16 -2.72
CA SER A 109 -25.20 5.40 -1.46
C SER A 109 -24.49 6.17 -0.34
N ASP A 110 -25.00 6.01 0.89
CA ASP A 110 -24.39 6.45 2.14
C ASP A 110 -23.89 5.28 3.01
N ARG A 111 -23.89 4.04 2.47
CA ARG A 111 -23.54 2.80 3.20
C ARG A 111 -22.33 2.04 2.61
N LEU A 112 -21.53 2.67 1.76
CA LEU A 112 -20.35 2.01 1.20
C LEU A 112 -19.31 1.74 2.30
N GLY A 113 -18.68 0.57 2.27
CA GLY A 113 -17.69 0.15 3.28
C GLY A 113 -18.31 -0.22 4.64
N ALA A 114 -19.65 -0.22 4.74
CA ALA A 114 -20.37 -0.50 5.98
C ALA A 114 -20.84 -1.96 6.09
N THR A 115 -20.69 -2.74 5.02
CA THR A 115 -21.08 -4.15 4.90
C THR A 115 -19.97 -4.97 4.26
N GLY A 116 -20.17 -6.29 4.18
CA GLY A 116 -19.18 -7.21 3.63
C GLY A 116 -18.20 -7.71 4.66
N ASN A 117 -17.45 -8.74 4.30
CA ASN A 117 -16.38 -9.33 5.11
C ASN A 117 -15.05 -9.50 4.36
N ASN A 118 -14.97 -8.92 3.18
CA ASN A 118 -13.79 -8.87 2.33
C ASN A 118 -13.93 -7.66 1.37
N TRP A 119 -12.92 -7.46 0.53
CA TRP A 119 -13.00 -6.52 -0.57
C TRP A 119 -13.97 -6.98 -1.63
N GLU A 120 -15.06 -6.23 -1.80
CA GLU A 120 -16.16 -6.55 -2.69
C GLU A 120 -16.66 -5.34 -3.46
N TRP A 121 -17.38 -5.58 -4.56
CA TRP A 121 -18.08 -4.55 -5.31
C TRP A 121 -19.44 -4.27 -4.67
N GLN A 122 -19.58 -3.11 -4.04
CA GLN A 122 -20.84 -2.66 -3.45
C GLN A 122 -21.58 -1.76 -4.44
N TYR A 123 -22.87 -2.05 -4.66
CA TYR A 123 -23.72 -1.23 -5.52
C TYR A 123 -24.02 0.10 -4.84
N ALA A 124 -23.58 1.20 -5.45
CA ALA A 124 -23.80 2.55 -4.92
C ALA A 124 -25.13 3.16 -5.38
N GLY A 125 -25.71 2.67 -6.48
CA GLY A 125 -26.95 3.20 -7.05
C GLY A 125 -26.84 3.49 -8.54
N GLU A 126 -27.82 4.21 -9.07
CA GLU A 126 -27.85 4.63 -10.48
C GLU A 126 -27.91 6.15 -10.62
N VAL A 127 -27.32 6.68 -11.70
CA VAL A 127 -27.28 8.11 -12.00
C VAL A 127 -27.42 8.36 -13.50
N ASP A 128 -28.25 9.33 -13.86
CA ASP A 128 -28.31 9.83 -15.23
C ASP A 128 -27.16 10.82 -15.45
N VAL A 129 -26.30 10.51 -16.41
CA VAL A 129 -25.10 11.29 -16.71
C VAL A 129 -25.12 11.72 -18.17
N ALA A 130 -24.85 13.00 -18.42
CA ALA A 130 -24.58 13.49 -19.75
C ALA A 130 -23.14 13.16 -20.16
N LYS A 131 -22.93 12.85 -21.44
CA LYS A 131 -21.60 12.71 -22.04
C LYS A 131 -20.73 13.93 -21.70
N GLY A 132 -19.48 13.67 -21.34
CA GLY A 132 -18.48 14.68 -21.01
C GLY A 132 -18.03 14.58 -19.56
N ARG A 133 -17.38 15.65 -19.09
CA ARG A 133 -16.79 15.68 -17.75
C ARG A 133 -17.84 15.79 -16.66
N GLN A 134 -17.70 14.96 -15.65
CA GLN A 134 -18.45 15.03 -14.41
C GLN A 134 -17.51 14.89 -13.22
N ARG A 135 -17.84 15.62 -12.15
CA ARG A 135 -17.19 15.46 -10.87
C ARG A 135 -17.63 14.15 -10.22
N VAL A 136 -16.69 13.38 -9.72
CA VAL A 136 -16.91 12.24 -8.82
C VAL A 136 -16.27 12.58 -7.48
N ALA A 137 -16.97 12.33 -6.37
CA ALA A 137 -16.42 12.58 -5.04
C ALA A 137 -16.78 11.50 -4.02
N LEU A 138 -15.87 11.28 -3.08
CA LEU A 138 -16.02 10.39 -1.93
C LEU A 138 -16.21 11.25 -0.68
N HIS A 139 -17.18 10.85 0.15
CA HIS A 139 -17.55 11.55 1.37
C HIS A 139 -17.39 10.61 2.55
N ASP A 140 -16.36 10.82 3.36
CA ASP A 140 -16.21 10.09 4.62
C ASP A 140 -17.33 10.47 5.59
N MET A 141 -17.93 9.48 6.24
CA MET A 141 -19.06 9.68 7.15
C MET A 141 -18.71 9.48 8.61
N THR A 142 -17.53 8.93 8.92
CA THR A 142 -17.22 8.46 10.26
C THR A 142 -15.84 8.87 10.74
N GLY A 143 -14.87 9.04 9.84
CA GLY A 143 -13.47 9.25 10.22
C GLY A 143 -12.74 7.97 10.65
N PHE A 144 -13.33 6.79 10.45
CA PHE A 144 -12.74 5.52 10.86
C PHE A 144 -12.38 4.64 9.66
N ASP A 145 -11.44 5.12 8.84
CA ASP A 145 -10.77 4.35 7.80
C ASP A 145 -11.69 3.79 6.72
N GLY A 146 -12.61 4.62 6.21
CA GLY A 146 -13.36 4.27 4.99
C GLY A 146 -12.42 4.00 3.83
N ARG A 147 -12.71 2.97 3.02
CA ARG A 147 -11.79 2.47 1.98
C ARG A 147 -12.46 2.43 0.61
N CYS A 148 -11.80 3.00 -0.39
CA CYS A 148 -12.24 2.95 -1.77
C CYS A 148 -11.06 2.59 -2.66
N ASP A 149 -11.14 1.45 -3.33
CA ASP A 149 -10.14 0.98 -4.30
C ASP A 149 -10.45 1.51 -5.70
N ALA A 150 -11.61 1.15 -6.23
CA ALA A 150 -12.00 1.53 -7.58
C ALA A 150 -13.50 1.79 -7.68
N ILE A 151 -13.87 2.56 -8.71
CA ILE A 151 -15.25 2.87 -9.06
C ILE A 151 -15.49 2.41 -10.49
N TYR A 152 -16.55 1.63 -10.68
CA TYR A 152 -16.96 1.11 -11.97
C TYR A 152 -18.35 1.64 -12.32
N PHE A 153 -18.45 2.29 -13.48
CA PHE A 153 -19.69 2.77 -14.04
C PHE A 153 -20.04 1.92 -15.25
N THR A 154 -21.28 1.43 -15.32
CA THR A 154 -21.78 0.64 -16.45
C THR A 154 -23.24 0.96 -16.73
N MET A 155 -23.66 0.95 -18.00
CA MET A 155 -25.08 1.07 -18.36
C MET A 155 -25.86 -0.25 -18.19
N ARG A 156 -25.18 -1.34 -17.81
CA ARG A 156 -25.78 -2.67 -17.61
C ARG A 156 -25.75 -3.04 -16.14
N LYS A 157 -26.90 -3.11 -15.50
CA LYS A 157 -26.99 -3.41 -14.05
C LYS A 157 -26.24 -4.69 -13.67
N ASP A 158 -26.38 -5.75 -14.44
CA ASP A 158 -25.80 -7.05 -14.10
C ASP A 158 -24.33 -7.23 -14.54
N ASP A 159 -23.69 -6.19 -15.11
CA ASP A 159 -22.25 -6.19 -15.45
C ASP A 159 -21.42 -5.75 -14.23
N VAL A 160 -21.40 -6.58 -13.19
CA VAL A 160 -20.58 -6.34 -11.99
C VAL A 160 -19.17 -6.85 -12.23
N PRO A 161 -18.11 -6.08 -11.95
CA PRO A 161 -16.75 -6.59 -12.06
C PRO A 161 -16.50 -7.78 -11.11
N THR A 162 -15.54 -8.61 -11.46
CA THR A 162 -15.13 -9.76 -10.64
C THR A 162 -14.35 -9.30 -9.41
N SER A 163 -14.46 -10.05 -8.31
CA SER A 163 -13.57 -9.92 -7.14
C SER A 163 -12.46 -10.98 -7.12
N GLN A 164 -12.36 -11.84 -8.14
CA GLN A 164 -11.29 -12.84 -8.24
C GLN A 164 -9.96 -12.17 -8.63
N PRO A 165 -8.86 -12.33 -7.87
CA PRO A 165 -7.65 -11.51 -8.02
C PRO A 165 -7.07 -11.46 -9.43
N GLU A 166 -6.80 -12.61 -10.07
CA GLU A 166 -6.20 -12.66 -11.40
C GLU A 166 -7.11 -12.02 -12.46
N ALA A 167 -8.39 -12.38 -12.46
CA ALA A 167 -9.37 -11.86 -13.42
C ALA A 167 -9.66 -10.36 -13.20
N LEU A 168 -9.58 -9.88 -11.96
CA LEU A 168 -9.66 -8.46 -11.63
C LEU A 168 -8.43 -7.70 -12.16
N ALA A 169 -7.23 -8.26 -11.99
CA ALA A 169 -6.00 -7.68 -12.53
C ALA A 169 -6.03 -7.62 -14.07
N ASP A 170 -6.55 -8.66 -14.74
CA ASP A 170 -6.78 -8.66 -16.19
C ASP A 170 -7.75 -7.55 -16.60
N MET A 171 -8.91 -7.48 -15.96
CA MET A 171 -9.92 -6.45 -16.25
C MET A 171 -9.37 -5.04 -16.03
N ARG A 172 -8.61 -4.81 -14.95
CA ARG A 172 -7.94 -3.54 -14.68
C ARG A 172 -6.98 -3.19 -15.82
N ARG A 173 -6.09 -4.12 -16.23
CA ARG A 173 -5.15 -3.89 -17.34
C ARG A 173 -5.85 -3.56 -18.67
N GLU A 174 -6.98 -4.20 -18.95
CA GLU A 174 -7.77 -3.93 -20.15
C GLU A 174 -8.41 -2.54 -20.12
N MET A 175 -8.90 -2.10 -18.95
CA MET A 175 -9.61 -0.83 -18.77
C MET A 175 -8.66 0.37 -18.57
N THR A 176 -7.46 0.13 -18.04
CA THR A 176 -6.42 1.15 -17.80
C THR A 176 -5.09 0.79 -18.49
N PRO A 177 -5.07 0.67 -19.82
CA PRO A 177 -3.88 0.23 -20.53
C PRO A 177 -2.76 1.26 -20.40
N THR A 178 -1.62 0.83 -19.87
CA THR A 178 -0.40 1.63 -19.78
C THR A 178 0.70 1.04 -20.65
N LYS A 179 1.61 1.90 -21.11
CA LYS A 179 2.80 1.46 -21.83
C LYS A 179 4.03 1.83 -21.02
N ALA A 180 4.78 0.81 -20.60
CA ALA A 180 5.97 1.03 -19.80
C ALA A 180 7.01 1.85 -20.57
N LYS A 181 7.49 2.94 -19.97
CA LYS A 181 8.69 3.65 -20.43
C LYS A 181 9.92 2.82 -20.10
N VAL A 182 11.01 2.98 -20.86
CA VAL A 182 12.27 2.27 -20.59
C VAL A 182 13.30 3.28 -20.08
N VAL A 183 13.90 2.97 -18.93
CA VAL A 183 15.00 3.72 -18.32
C VAL A 183 16.20 2.78 -18.22
N LYS A 184 17.39 3.27 -18.56
CA LYS A 184 18.64 2.51 -18.49
C LYS A 184 19.60 3.17 -17.52
N ALA A 185 20.29 2.36 -16.73
CA ALA A 185 21.31 2.81 -15.78
C ALA A 185 22.43 1.78 -15.66
N ASP A 186 23.54 2.17 -15.04
CA ASP A 186 24.61 1.24 -14.69
C ASP A 186 24.26 0.45 -13.42
N PHE A 187 23.45 1.04 -12.54
CA PHE A 187 23.03 0.44 -11.28
C PHE A 187 21.62 0.88 -10.90
N VAL A 188 20.76 -0.08 -10.56
CA VAL A 188 19.40 0.18 -10.05
C VAL A 188 19.33 -0.27 -8.59
N VAL A 189 18.96 0.65 -7.71
CA VAL A 189 18.69 0.38 -6.30
C VAL A 189 17.18 0.46 -6.06
N VAL A 190 16.60 -0.57 -5.46
CA VAL A 190 15.17 -0.63 -5.15
C VAL A 190 14.99 -0.56 -3.64
N GLY A 191 14.35 0.50 -3.15
CA GLY A 191 14.15 0.79 -1.72
C GLY A 191 14.96 2.00 -1.27
N GLY A 192 14.27 3.10 -0.95
CA GLY A 192 14.84 4.37 -0.51
C GLY A 192 15.13 4.47 0.98
N GLY A 193 15.36 3.33 1.65
CA GLY A 193 15.78 3.26 3.05
C GLY A 193 17.24 3.67 3.26
N ILE A 194 17.69 3.68 4.51
CA ILE A 194 19.07 4.06 4.89
C ILE A 194 20.11 3.29 4.07
N ALA A 195 19.94 1.97 3.91
CA ALA A 195 20.85 1.13 3.13
C ALA A 195 20.84 1.49 1.64
N GLY A 196 19.66 1.65 1.03
CA GLY A 196 19.53 1.97 -0.39
C GLY A 196 20.02 3.37 -0.74
N MET A 197 19.74 4.37 0.10
CA MET A 197 20.30 5.71 -0.02
C MET A 197 21.83 5.67 -0.02
N CYS A 198 22.43 4.96 0.94
CA CYS A 198 23.88 4.84 1.03
C CYS A 198 24.48 4.12 -0.19
N ALA A 199 23.87 3.02 -0.64
CA ALA A 199 24.33 2.26 -1.81
C ALA A 199 24.26 3.11 -3.10
N ALA A 200 23.16 3.85 -3.27
CA ALA A 200 22.95 4.70 -4.43
C ALA A 200 23.96 5.85 -4.50
N VAL A 201 24.11 6.60 -3.39
CA VAL A 201 25.04 7.74 -3.33
C VAL A 201 26.49 7.31 -3.44
N ALA A 202 26.89 6.23 -2.74
CA ALA A 202 28.24 5.70 -2.88
C ALA A 202 28.58 5.36 -4.33
N SER A 203 27.65 4.71 -5.04
CA SER A 203 27.84 4.33 -6.45
C SER A 203 27.85 5.55 -7.38
N ALA A 204 26.97 6.52 -7.15
CA ALA A 204 26.92 7.76 -7.93
C ALA A 204 28.21 8.59 -7.80
N ARG A 205 28.76 8.69 -6.58
CA ARG A 205 30.04 9.37 -6.29
C ARG A 205 31.24 8.66 -6.91
N LEU A 206 31.15 7.36 -7.15
CA LEU A 206 32.16 6.57 -7.88
C LEU A 206 32.01 6.66 -9.40
N GLY A 207 30.99 7.38 -9.91
CA GLY A 207 30.82 7.72 -11.32
C GLY A 207 29.78 6.90 -12.09
N SER A 208 29.10 5.95 -11.44
CA SER A 208 28.02 5.17 -12.08
C SER A 208 26.78 6.02 -12.29
N GLN A 209 26.06 5.82 -13.40
CA GLN A 209 24.69 6.33 -13.55
C GLN A 209 23.75 5.44 -12.72
N VAL A 210 23.15 6.01 -11.68
CA VAL A 210 22.35 5.27 -10.70
C VAL A 210 20.88 5.68 -10.78
N VAL A 211 20.00 4.69 -10.67
CA VAL A 211 18.57 4.89 -10.43
C VAL A 211 18.23 4.41 -9.02
N LEU A 212 17.58 5.25 -8.22
CA LEU A 212 17.03 4.88 -6.92
C LEU A 212 15.49 4.93 -6.97
N ILE A 213 14.87 3.77 -6.79
CA ILE A 213 13.41 3.57 -6.81
C ILE A 213 12.92 3.45 -5.37
N ASN A 214 11.83 4.13 -5.02
CA ASN A 214 11.18 4.01 -3.72
C ASN A 214 9.67 4.00 -3.86
N ASP A 215 8.98 3.13 -3.13
CA ASP A 215 7.53 2.94 -3.24
C ASP A 215 6.71 3.96 -2.44
N ARG A 216 7.39 4.95 -1.86
CA ARG A 216 6.82 6.07 -1.10
C ARG A 216 7.36 7.42 -1.57
N PRO A 217 6.64 8.53 -1.28
CA PRO A 217 7.11 9.86 -1.64
C PRO A 217 8.30 10.34 -0.80
N LEU A 218 8.48 9.85 0.42
CA LEU A 218 9.61 10.23 1.29
C LEU A 218 10.72 9.18 1.32
N TRP A 219 11.94 9.67 1.48
CA TRP A 219 13.17 8.89 1.64
C TRP A 219 13.46 8.56 3.10
N GLY A 220 14.35 7.61 3.34
CA GLY A 220 14.79 7.20 4.67
C GLY A 220 14.13 5.92 5.18
N GLY A 221 13.22 5.32 4.41
CA GLY A 221 12.53 4.09 4.78
C GLY A 221 11.75 4.28 6.08
N THR A 222 11.97 3.39 7.05
CA THR A 222 11.31 3.47 8.36
C THR A 222 11.68 4.74 9.14
N ASN A 223 12.80 5.39 8.81
CA ASN A 223 13.22 6.67 9.39
C ASN A 223 12.65 7.92 8.66
N SER A 224 11.60 7.75 7.88
CA SER A 224 10.79 8.86 7.37
C SER A 224 9.75 9.31 8.39
N SER A 225 9.21 10.53 8.22
CA SER A 225 8.03 10.97 8.99
C SER A 225 6.74 10.22 8.65
N GLU A 226 6.72 9.42 7.58
CA GLU A 226 5.61 8.51 7.25
C GLU A 226 5.58 7.30 8.19
N THR A 227 6.72 6.65 8.46
CA THR A 227 6.78 5.42 9.28
C THR A 227 7.20 5.65 10.73
N ARG A 228 7.95 6.72 10.99
CA ARG A 228 8.23 7.26 12.32
C ARG A 228 9.10 6.40 13.25
N VAL A 229 10.00 5.59 12.70
CA VAL A 229 11.04 4.90 13.48
C VAL A 229 12.31 5.75 13.53
N HIS A 230 12.90 5.96 14.70
CA HIS A 230 14.12 6.75 14.79
C HIS A 230 15.32 6.05 14.14
N LEU A 231 16.32 6.84 13.73
CA LEU A 231 17.57 6.31 13.25
C LEU A 231 18.41 5.88 14.46
N GLY A 232 18.49 4.57 14.69
CA GLY A 232 19.28 3.97 15.75
C GLY A 232 20.61 3.38 15.27
N GLY A 233 21.38 2.83 16.21
CA GLY A 233 22.65 2.15 15.96
C GLY A 233 23.89 3.02 16.18
N HIS A 234 25.06 2.40 16.03
CA HIS A 234 26.36 3.06 16.19
C HIS A 234 27.13 3.03 14.87
N ILE A 235 27.66 4.19 14.48
CA ILE A 235 28.60 4.31 13.36
C ILE A 235 30.04 4.24 13.89
N GLU A 236 31.00 4.03 13.00
CA GLU A 236 32.43 3.97 13.33
C GLU A 236 32.79 2.86 14.34
N MET A 237 31.98 1.80 14.38
CA MET A 237 32.24 0.64 15.23
C MET A 237 33.49 -0.10 14.76
N GLY A 238 34.44 -0.29 15.67
CA GLY A 238 35.69 -0.99 15.39
C GLY A 238 35.44 -2.41 14.83
N PRO A 239 36.25 -2.88 13.86
CA PRO A 239 37.50 -2.27 13.36
C PRO A 239 37.32 -1.24 12.24
N TYR A 240 36.09 -0.91 11.83
CA TYR A 240 35.82 -0.07 10.67
C TYR A 240 35.44 1.37 11.07
N GLU A 241 36.44 2.17 11.40
CA GLU A 241 36.27 3.56 11.88
C GLU A 241 35.57 4.49 10.88
N ASN A 242 35.49 4.12 9.60
CA ASN A 242 34.76 4.91 8.59
C ASN A 242 33.35 4.37 8.27
N LEU A 243 32.96 3.22 8.83
CA LEU A 243 31.68 2.59 8.54
C LEU A 243 30.54 3.46 9.07
N GLY A 244 29.61 3.83 8.19
CA GLY A 244 28.47 4.68 8.55
C GLY A 244 28.77 6.18 8.55
N ASN A 245 29.94 6.64 8.11
CA ASN A 245 30.23 8.09 8.06
C ASN A 245 29.26 8.90 7.19
N MET A 246 28.68 8.28 6.17
CA MET A 246 27.64 8.89 5.34
C MET A 246 26.39 9.29 6.15
N ILE A 247 26.11 8.60 7.26
CA ILE A 247 25.01 8.96 8.18
C ILE A 247 25.21 10.35 8.77
N LYS A 248 26.45 10.83 8.93
CA LYS A 248 26.73 12.20 9.43
C LYS A 248 26.22 13.27 8.46
N GLU A 249 26.08 12.94 7.17
CA GLU A 249 25.66 13.89 6.13
C GLU A 249 24.14 14.13 6.17
N PHE A 250 23.34 13.11 6.45
CA PHE A 250 21.88 13.18 6.34
C PHE A 250 21.09 12.74 7.59
N GLY A 251 21.75 12.08 8.55
CA GLY A 251 21.10 11.53 9.75
C GLY A 251 20.45 12.63 10.59
N PRO A 252 19.24 12.40 11.14
CA PRO A 252 18.57 13.39 11.98
C PRO A 252 19.36 13.68 13.27
N LEU A 253 19.25 14.90 13.79
CA LEU A 253 19.90 15.29 15.06
C LEU A 253 19.12 14.86 16.30
N ARG A 254 17.83 14.55 16.12
CA ARG A 254 16.92 14.11 17.17
C ARG A 254 16.56 12.64 16.99
N GLY A 255 16.18 12.00 18.08
CA GLY A 255 15.71 10.60 18.09
C GLY A 255 14.37 10.46 18.78
N GLY A 256 13.86 9.22 18.79
CA GLY A 256 12.57 8.84 19.35
C GLY A 256 11.59 8.33 18.30
N ASN A 257 10.89 7.25 18.62
CA ASN A 257 9.79 6.74 17.80
C ASN A 257 8.53 7.59 17.98
N ALA A 258 7.60 7.49 17.03
CA ALA A 258 6.30 8.19 17.04
C ALA A 258 6.40 9.72 17.30
N GLN A 259 7.47 10.36 16.85
CA GLN A 259 7.66 11.80 17.03
C GLN A 259 6.97 12.62 15.92
N PRO A 260 6.77 13.93 16.11
CA PRO A 260 6.40 14.85 15.04
C PRO A 260 7.36 14.80 13.84
N ALA A 261 6.87 15.18 12.65
CA ALA A 261 7.58 15.00 11.38
C ALA A 261 8.97 15.63 11.35
N GLU A 262 9.15 16.77 12.03
CA GLU A 262 10.42 17.50 12.09
C GLU A 262 11.57 16.71 12.75
N PHE A 263 11.28 15.68 13.54
CA PHE A 263 12.32 14.83 14.15
C PHE A 263 13.04 13.95 13.13
N TYR A 264 12.40 13.68 11.99
CA TYR A 264 12.93 12.81 10.95
C TYR A 264 13.75 13.59 9.91
N GLU A 265 13.63 14.92 9.84
CA GLU A 265 14.45 15.77 8.95
C GLU A 265 14.44 15.28 7.48
N ASP A 266 13.26 14.96 6.94
CA ASP A 266 13.13 14.35 5.60
C ASP A 266 13.75 15.20 4.49
N ASP A 267 13.72 16.52 4.61
CA ASP A 267 14.36 17.44 3.67
C ASP A 267 15.88 17.28 3.63
N LYS A 268 16.52 16.90 4.74
CA LYS A 268 17.96 16.64 4.80
C LYS A 268 18.32 15.39 4.00
N LYS A 269 17.49 14.35 4.08
CA LYS A 269 17.61 13.12 3.28
C LYS A 269 17.42 13.39 1.79
N ARG A 270 16.41 14.21 1.45
CA ARG A 270 16.16 14.66 0.08
C ARG A 270 17.35 15.44 -0.47
N ALA A 271 17.82 16.46 0.24
CA ALA A 271 18.94 17.30 -0.18
C ALA A 271 20.23 16.48 -0.37
N PHE A 272 20.47 15.50 0.50
CA PHE A 272 21.59 14.56 0.38
C PHE A 272 21.55 13.76 -0.93
N LEU A 273 20.36 13.28 -1.34
CA LEU A 273 20.20 12.55 -2.60
C LEU A 273 20.27 13.46 -3.83
N GLU A 274 19.60 14.61 -3.79
CA GLU A 274 19.54 15.57 -4.90
C GLU A 274 20.88 16.27 -5.18
N ALA A 275 21.82 16.24 -4.23
CA ALA A 275 23.18 16.74 -4.42
C ALA A 275 24.02 15.90 -5.40
N GLU A 276 23.57 14.68 -5.72
CA GLU A 276 24.35 13.72 -6.51
C GLU A 276 23.98 13.77 -8.01
N PRO A 277 24.84 14.30 -8.90
CA PRO A 277 24.50 14.54 -10.30
C PRO A 277 24.29 13.27 -11.14
N ASN A 278 24.83 12.13 -10.69
CA ASN A 278 24.70 10.84 -11.37
C ASN A 278 23.54 9.99 -10.81
N LEU A 279 22.71 10.54 -9.92
CA LEU A 279 21.62 9.84 -9.27
C LEU A 279 20.26 10.34 -9.79
N SER A 280 19.50 9.44 -10.39
CA SER A 280 18.10 9.67 -10.77
C SER A 280 17.16 9.08 -9.74
N LEU A 281 16.22 9.91 -9.25
CA LEU A 281 15.30 9.55 -8.18
C LEU A 281 13.91 9.23 -8.73
N TYR A 282 13.35 8.11 -8.31
CA TYR A 282 12.00 7.65 -8.66
C TYR A 282 11.19 7.36 -7.37
N PRO A 283 10.74 8.42 -6.65
CA PRO A 283 9.84 8.25 -5.51
C PRO A 283 8.44 7.83 -5.98
N SER A 284 7.67 7.21 -5.10
CA SER A 284 6.29 6.78 -5.38
C SER A 284 6.17 5.72 -6.49
N TYR A 285 7.23 4.95 -6.78
CA TYR A 285 7.22 3.84 -7.73
C TYR A 285 7.45 2.52 -7.01
N LYS A 286 6.48 1.61 -7.07
CA LYS A 286 6.58 0.28 -6.46
C LYS A 286 6.96 -0.77 -7.50
N VAL A 287 8.02 -1.52 -7.22
CA VAL A 287 8.44 -2.65 -8.09
C VAL A 287 7.46 -3.80 -7.90
N TYR A 288 6.95 -4.34 -9.02
CA TYR A 288 5.95 -5.40 -9.02
C TYR A 288 6.33 -6.62 -9.87
N ALA A 289 7.35 -6.51 -10.72
CA ALA A 289 7.83 -7.62 -11.54
C ALA A 289 9.32 -7.47 -11.89
N VAL A 290 9.95 -8.58 -12.27
CA VAL A 290 11.34 -8.63 -12.72
C VAL A 290 11.46 -9.47 -13.99
N ASP A 291 12.31 -9.04 -14.91
CA ASP A 291 12.77 -9.88 -16.03
C ASP A 291 14.09 -10.54 -15.65
N LYS A 292 14.24 -11.81 -16.05
CA LYS A 292 15.51 -12.53 -15.95
C LYS A 292 15.94 -13.13 -17.29
N HIS A 293 17.25 -13.18 -17.49
CA HIS A 293 17.89 -13.98 -18.54
C HIS A 293 18.67 -15.11 -17.84
N GLY A 294 18.05 -16.29 -17.73
CA GLY A 294 18.55 -17.34 -16.83
C GLY A 294 18.45 -16.87 -15.37
N ASP A 295 19.56 -16.92 -14.64
CA ASP A 295 19.63 -16.48 -13.23
C ASP A 295 20.03 -15.01 -13.07
N ARG A 296 20.23 -14.27 -14.18
CA ARG A 296 20.60 -12.87 -14.14
C ARG A 296 19.38 -11.98 -14.33
N ILE A 297 19.08 -11.14 -13.35
CA ILE A 297 18.08 -10.07 -13.49
C ILE A 297 18.52 -9.12 -14.61
N SER A 298 17.62 -8.84 -15.54
CA SER A 298 17.85 -7.94 -16.68
C SER A 298 17.04 -6.66 -16.59
N ALA A 299 15.89 -6.69 -15.92
CA ALA A 299 15.09 -5.50 -15.67
C ALA A 299 14.19 -5.67 -14.44
N VAL A 300 13.77 -4.55 -13.85
CA VAL A 300 12.66 -4.48 -12.90
C VAL A 300 11.56 -3.58 -13.47
N TYR A 301 10.30 -3.90 -13.18
CA TYR A 301 9.14 -3.11 -13.55
C TYR A 301 8.57 -2.45 -12.30
N ALA A 302 8.41 -1.13 -12.36
CA ALA A 302 7.77 -0.37 -11.29
C ALA A 302 6.55 0.38 -11.81
N LYS A 303 5.57 0.56 -10.92
CA LYS A 303 4.33 1.28 -11.18
C LYS A 303 4.18 2.44 -10.20
N HIS A 304 3.81 3.61 -10.68
CA HIS A 304 3.57 4.78 -9.84
C HIS A 304 2.29 4.56 -9.01
N ILE A 305 2.38 4.77 -7.70
CA ILE A 305 1.32 4.40 -6.73
C ILE A 305 0.05 5.25 -6.82
N GLU A 306 0.03 6.31 -7.62
CA GLU A 306 -1.18 7.15 -7.80
C GLU A 306 -1.65 7.23 -9.25
N THR A 307 -0.73 7.13 -10.22
CA THR A 307 -1.05 7.40 -11.63
C THR A 307 -1.11 6.12 -12.44
N GLY A 308 -0.65 5.00 -11.88
CA GLY A 308 -0.48 3.75 -12.60
C GLY A 308 0.59 3.80 -13.69
N GLU A 309 1.37 4.89 -13.81
CA GLU A 309 2.45 4.98 -14.79
C GLU A 309 3.46 3.85 -14.59
N GLU A 310 3.79 3.13 -15.65
CA GLU A 310 4.73 2.01 -15.59
C GLU A 310 6.08 2.38 -16.19
N ILE A 311 7.16 1.93 -15.54
CA ILE A 311 8.52 2.08 -16.00
C ILE A 311 9.26 0.75 -15.86
N ARG A 312 9.97 0.39 -16.93
CA ARG A 312 10.91 -0.72 -17.00
C ARG A 312 12.33 -0.19 -16.85
N PHE A 313 13.02 -0.62 -15.81
CA PHE A 313 14.39 -0.21 -15.51
C PHE A 313 15.37 -1.33 -15.89
N GLU A 314 16.26 -1.05 -16.84
CA GLU A 314 17.33 -1.96 -17.27
C GLU A 314 18.67 -1.54 -16.66
N ALA A 315 19.38 -2.51 -16.08
CA ALA A 315 20.74 -2.33 -15.58
C ALA A 315 21.52 -3.64 -15.61
N PRO A 316 22.86 -3.61 -15.60
CA PRO A 316 23.68 -4.80 -15.42
C PRO A 316 23.67 -5.30 -13.96
N ILE A 317 23.45 -4.42 -12.99
CA ILE A 317 23.49 -4.71 -11.55
C ILE A 317 22.27 -4.08 -10.87
N PHE A 318 21.71 -4.82 -9.92
CA PHE A 318 20.58 -4.40 -9.08
C PHE A 318 20.94 -4.57 -7.60
N SER A 319 20.40 -3.72 -6.74
CA SER A 319 20.45 -3.88 -5.29
C SER A 319 19.03 -3.87 -4.73
N ASP A 320 18.65 -4.96 -4.09
CA ASP A 320 17.40 -5.05 -3.34
C ASP A 320 17.63 -4.46 -1.93
N CYS A 321 17.02 -3.31 -1.69
CA CYS A 321 17.03 -2.59 -0.43
C CYS A 321 15.59 -2.33 0.06
N THR A 322 14.64 -3.18 -0.35
CA THR A 322 13.20 -3.05 -0.03
C THR A 322 12.86 -3.32 1.43
N GLY A 323 13.80 -3.90 2.20
CA GLY A 323 13.57 -4.34 3.57
C GLY A 323 13.11 -5.80 3.62
N ASP A 324 12.09 -6.14 2.82
CA ASP A 324 11.47 -7.47 2.79
C ASP A 324 12.07 -8.41 1.72
N GLY A 325 12.99 -7.91 0.89
CA GLY A 325 13.59 -8.70 -0.18
C GLY A 325 12.65 -8.93 -1.37
N THR A 326 11.76 -7.97 -1.66
CA THR A 326 10.72 -8.08 -2.69
C THR A 326 11.29 -8.39 -4.08
N VAL A 327 12.41 -7.77 -4.47
CA VAL A 327 13.02 -8.01 -5.78
C VAL A 327 13.63 -9.40 -5.83
N GLY A 328 14.27 -9.83 -4.73
CA GLY A 328 14.78 -11.19 -4.57
C GLY A 328 13.67 -12.24 -4.69
N TYR A 329 12.56 -12.04 -3.98
CA TYR A 329 11.38 -12.89 -4.06
C TYR A 329 10.81 -12.96 -5.48
N LEU A 330 10.58 -11.82 -6.13
CA LEU A 330 10.11 -11.76 -7.51
C LEU A 330 11.09 -12.42 -8.50
N ALA A 331 12.39 -12.40 -8.21
CA ALA A 331 13.42 -13.07 -8.98
C ALA A 331 13.46 -14.59 -8.73
N GLY A 332 12.64 -15.13 -7.82
CA GLY A 332 12.61 -16.53 -7.45
C GLY A 332 13.81 -16.97 -6.61
N ALA A 333 14.37 -16.06 -5.81
CA ALA A 333 15.33 -16.44 -4.78
C ALA A 333 14.65 -17.24 -3.66
N ASP A 334 15.42 -18.10 -2.99
CA ASP A 334 14.96 -18.78 -1.79
C ASP A 334 14.68 -17.77 -0.68
N TYR A 335 13.60 -18.00 0.08
CA TYR A 335 13.20 -17.16 1.20
C TYR A 335 12.63 -18.02 2.34
N SER A 336 12.61 -17.46 3.54
CA SER A 336 11.94 -18.04 4.70
C SER A 336 11.20 -16.95 5.47
N MET A 337 10.19 -17.35 6.24
CA MET A 337 9.43 -16.45 7.12
C MET A 337 9.28 -17.10 8.49
N GLY A 338 9.44 -16.30 9.53
CA GLY A 338 9.44 -16.77 10.92
C GLY A 338 10.81 -17.23 11.36
N ARG A 339 10.86 -18.28 12.18
CA ARG A 339 12.10 -18.85 12.72
C ARG A 339 12.31 -20.24 12.16
N GLU A 340 13.47 -20.46 11.57
CA GLU A 340 13.86 -21.76 11.05
C GLU A 340 14.17 -22.75 12.18
N GLY A 341 13.96 -24.04 11.93
CA GLY A 341 14.33 -25.10 12.86
C GLY A 341 15.85 -25.28 12.94
N ARG A 342 16.32 -25.76 14.10
CA ARG A 342 17.75 -26.07 14.29
C ARG A 342 18.30 -27.05 13.26
N ASP A 343 17.47 -27.91 12.69
CA ASP A 343 17.84 -28.89 11.67
C ASP A 343 18.18 -28.28 10.30
N VAL A 344 17.79 -27.02 10.04
CA VAL A 344 18.07 -26.33 8.76
C VAL A 344 19.55 -25.95 8.64
N TYR A 345 20.11 -25.27 9.66
CA TYR A 345 21.50 -24.76 9.65
C TYR A 345 22.35 -25.19 10.84
N GLY A 346 21.79 -25.97 11.78
CA GLY A 346 22.50 -26.39 12.99
C GLY A 346 22.66 -25.29 14.04
N GLU A 347 21.92 -24.20 13.97
CA GLU A 347 22.06 -23.04 14.87
C GLU A 347 21.60 -23.37 16.30
N PRO A 348 22.47 -23.28 17.33
CA PRO A 348 22.08 -23.64 18.70
C PRO A 348 20.96 -22.76 19.27
N SER A 349 20.88 -21.50 18.84
CA SER A 349 19.85 -20.52 19.26
C SER A 349 18.51 -20.68 18.54
N ALA A 350 18.46 -21.43 17.44
CA ALA A 350 17.21 -21.69 16.72
C ALA A 350 16.29 -22.61 17.54
N PRO A 351 14.96 -22.49 17.37
CA PRO A 351 14.00 -23.42 17.97
C PRO A 351 14.23 -24.85 17.47
N GLU A 352 13.82 -25.84 18.27
CA GLU A 352 13.94 -27.26 17.87
C GLU A 352 13.13 -27.57 16.61
N VAL A 353 11.95 -26.94 16.50
CA VAL A 353 11.06 -27.01 15.34
C VAL A 353 10.79 -25.58 14.90
N GLY A 354 10.93 -25.31 13.60
CA GLY A 354 10.64 -23.99 13.05
C GLY A 354 9.19 -23.58 13.27
N ASP A 355 8.94 -22.27 13.34
CA ASP A 355 7.61 -21.70 13.50
C ASP A 355 7.46 -20.37 12.77
N LYS A 356 6.24 -19.84 12.77
CA LYS A 356 5.88 -18.59 12.09
C LYS A 356 6.13 -17.34 12.93
N LEU A 357 6.85 -17.44 14.06
CA LEU A 357 7.00 -16.30 14.94
C LEU A 357 7.91 -15.24 14.29
N THR A 358 7.39 -14.04 14.12
CA THR A 358 8.13 -12.84 13.73
C THR A 358 8.03 -11.79 14.84
N MET A 359 8.82 -10.72 14.74
CA MET A 359 8.45 -9.48 15.43
C MET A 359 7.10 -9.00 14.89
N GLY A 360 6.29 -8.36 15.74
CA GLY A 360 5.01 -7.84 15.28
C GLY A 360 5.18 -6.49 14.57
N SER A 361 4.09 -6.03 13.95
CA SER A 361 4.04 -4.73 13.29
C SER A 361 3.41 -3.70 14.22
N SER A 362 4.01 -2.52 14.34
CA SER A 362 3.49 -1.43 15.16
C SER A 362 2.70 -0.42 14.34
N VAL A 363 1.57 0.03 14.89
CA VAL A 363 0.88 1.25 14.41
C VAL A 363 1.36 2.41 15.27
N GLN A 364 2.28 3.22 14.73
CA GLN A 364 2.85 4.36 15.45
C GLN A 364 1.82 5.50 15.52
N TRP A 365 1.58 6.03 16.72
CA TRP A 365 0.66 7.15 16.95
C TRP A 365 1.15 8.02 18.12
N TYR A 366 0.70 9.26 18.19
CA TYR A 366 0.95 10.16 19.30
C TYR A 366 -0.26 11.05 19.56
N SER A 367 -0.34 11.61 20.75
CA SER A 367 -1.36 12.55 21.17
C SER A 367 -0.73 13.92 21.44
N VAL A 368 -1.51 14.97 21.22
CA VAL A 368 -1.11 16.35 21.52
C VAL A 368 -1.97 16.84 22.67
N GLN A 369 -1.34 17.41 23.69
CA GLN A 369 -2.05 18.01 24.80
C GLN A 369 -2.74 19.30 24.34
N THR A 370 -4.06 19.39 24.56
CA THR A 370 -4.87 20.57 24.30
C THR A 370 -5.23 21.29 25.60
N THR A 371 -5.60 22.56 25.52
CA THR A 371 -6.11 23.34 26.66
C THR A 371 -7.55 22.96 27.00
N ASP A 372 -8.34 22.65 25.98
CA ASP A 372 -9.76 22.30 26.11
C ASP A 372 -9.95 20.78 26.18
N GLN A 373 -11.12 20.36 26.69
CA GLN A 373 -11.52 18.96 26.70
C GLN A 373 -11.58 18.42 25.26
N SER A 374 -10.81 17.38 25.00
CA SER A 374 -10.81 16.67 23.72
C SER A 374 -11.74 15.46 23.81
N GLU A 375 -12.73 15.43 22.92
CA GLU A 375 -13.68 14.32 22.72
C GLU A 375 -13.16 13.32 21.69
N PHE A 376 -13.61 12.07 21.80
CA PHE A 376 -13.40 11.00 20.83
C PHE A 376 -14.69 10.17 20.71
N PRO A 377 -15.19 9.87 19.50
CA PRO A 377 -16.43 9.11 19.35
C PRO A 377 -16.36 7.75 20.02
N LEU A 378 -17.52 7.25 20.45
CA LEU A 378 -17.64 5.89 20.93
C LEU A 378 -17.30 4.91 19.79
N PHE A 379 -16.28 4.08 20.01
CA PHE A 379 -15.84 3.03 19.10
C PHE A 379 -15.94 1.67 19.81
N GLU A 380 -16.77 0.75 19.29
CA GLU A 380 -17.12 -0.53 19.92
C GLU A 380 -17.18 -1.68 18.88
N TYR A 381 -16.02 -2.11 18.39
CA TYR A 381 -15.89 -3.10 17.29
C TYR A 381 -15.13 -4.38 17.67
N GLY A 382 -15.25 -4.84 18.91
CA GLY A 382 -14.81 -6.19 19.31
C GLY A 382 -13.92 -6.21 20.57
N LEU A 383 -13.14 -5.16 20.82
CA LEU A 383 -12.35 -5.04 22.05
C LEU A 383 -13.07 -4.22 23.12
N ASN A 384 -13.13 -4.79 24.33
CA ASN A 384 -13.70 -4.15 25.51
C ASN A 384 -12.58 -3.83 26.51
N PHE A 385 -12.11 -2.58 26.49
CA PHE A 385 -11.20 -2.08 27.50
C PHE A 385 -11.94 -1.79 28.82
N ASN A 386 -11.21 -1.88 29.92
CA ASN A 386 -11.65 -1.51 31.26
C ASN A 386 -10.50 -0.83 32.02
N GLU A 387 -10.75 -0.37 33.25
CA GLU A 387 -9.75 0.32 34.08
C GLU A 387 -8.43 -0.45 34.27
N ASN A 388 -8.46 -1.79 34.20
CA ASN A 388 -7.28 -2.62 34.38
C ASN A 388 -6.57 -2.99 33.06
N SER A 389 -7.22 -2.84 31.91
CA SER A 389 -6.65 -3.18 30.61
C SER A 389 -6.37 -1.98 29.72
N CYS A 390 -6.91 -0.80 30.04
CA CYS A 390 -6.65 0.41 29.29
C CYS A 390 -5.20 0.88 29.50
N GLU A 391 -4.61 1.40 28.44
CA GLU A 391 -3.25 1.92 28.45
C GLU A 391 -3.27 3.44 28.42
N ARG A 392 -2.90 4.07 29.54
CA ARG A 392 -2.88 5.53 29.72
C ARG A 392 -1.57 6.12 29.20
N VAL A 393 -1.28 5.91 27.93
CA VAL A 393 -0.07 6.41 27.25
C VAL A 393 -0.40 7.55 26.29
N THR A 394 0.59 8.40 25.99
CA THR A 394 0.45 9.53 25.08
C THR A 394 0.98 9.25 23.67
N MET A 395 1.58 8.08 23.45
CA MET A 395 2.08 7.61 22.16
C MET A 395 2.11 6.08 22.10
N GLY A 396 1.99 5.52 20.90
CA GLY A 396 2.22 4.10 20.60
C GLY A 396 3.66 3.91 20.15
N GLU A 397 4.47 3.30 21.02
CA GLU A 397 5.88 3.02 20.74
C GLU A 397 6.07 1.64 20.04
N TRP A 398 7.32 1.18 19.85
CA TRP A 398 7.60 -0.14 19.25
C TRP A 398 6.98 -1.29 20.05
N THR A 399 6.62 -1.11 21.32
CA THR A 399 5.95 -2.14 22.13
C THR A 399 4.48 -2.39 21.76
N TRP A 400 3.86 -1.50 20.97
CA TRP A 400 2.48 -1.66 20.49
C TRP A 400 2.43 -2.47 19.19
N GLU A 401 2.83 -3.74 19.27
CA GLU A 401 2.93 -4.64 18.12
C GLU A 401 1.76 -5.62 18.01
N THR A 402 1.45 -6.00 16.78
CA THR A 402 0.42 -6.99 16.47
C THR A 402 0.92 -7.98 15.42
N GLY A 403 0.28 -9.16 15.32
CA GLY A 403 0.53 -10.09 14.22
C GLY A 403 1.73 -11.04 14.34
N MET A 404 2.43 -11.12 15.48
CA MET A 404 3.66 -11.94 15.66
C MET A 404 3.59 -13.39 15.13
N ASN A 405 2.42 -14.02 15.04
CA ASN A 405 2.25 -15.40 14.53
C ASN A 405 1.43 -15.48 13.23
N ARG A 406 1.25 -14.35 12.56
CA ARG A 406 0.54 -14.23 11.28
C ARG A 406 1.52 -14.00 10.15
N ASP A 407 1.05 -14.26 8.94
CA ASP A 407 1.80 -14.00 7.73
C ASP A 407 1.98 -12.49 7.54
N GLN A 408 3.22 -12.01 7.67
CA GLN A 408 3.54 -10.59 7.57
C GLN A 408 3.47 -10.06 6.12
N CYS A 409 3.34 -10.96 5.14
CA CYS A 409 3.12 -10.58 3.76
C CYS A 409 1.62 -10.64 3.46
N GLU A 410 1.02 -11.83 3.52
CA GLU A 410 -0.35 -12.06 3.02
C GLU A 410 -1.45 -11.55 3.97
N GLU A 411 -1.19 -11.46 5.28
CA GLU A 411 -2.18 -11.07 6.28
C GLU A 411 -1.96 -9.65 6.82
N PHE A 412 -1.09 -8.85 6.19
CA PHE A 412 -0.66 -7.57 6.76
C PHE A 412 -1.80 -6.55 6.91
N GLU A 413 -2.80 -6.54 6.02
CA GLU A 413 -3.97 -5.65 6.16
C GLU A 413 -4.74 -5.96 7.45
N TYR A 414 -4.97 -7.25 7.74
CA TYR A 414 -5.58 -7.68 8.99
C TYR A 414 -4.74 -7.28 10.21
N ILE A 415 -3.41 -7.46 10.13
CA ILE A 415 -2.49 -7.14 11.22
C ILE A 415 -2.56 -5.63 11.54
N ARG A 416 -2.40 -4.78 10.52
CA ARG A 416 -2.51 -3.32 10.63
C ARG A 416 -3.87 -2.91 11.20
N ASP A 417 -4.94 -3.48 10.67
CA ASP A 417 -6.32 -3.16 11.05
C ASP A 417 -6.61 -3.55 12.52
N TYR A 418 -6.07 -4.68 12.97
CA TYR A 418 -6.17 -5.05 14.39
C TYR A 418 -5.44 -4.03 15.27
N GLY A 419 -4.27 -3.54 14.84
CA GLY A 419 -3.56 -2.45 15.50
C GLY A 419 -4.40 -1.16 15.60
N LEU A 420 -5.03 -0.73 14.51
CA LEU A 420 -5.94 0.43 14.50
C LEU A 420 -7.12 0.23 15.46
N MET A 421 -7.74 -0.95 15.43
CA MET A 421 -8.86 -1.32 16.29
C MET A 421 -8.47 -1.27 17.77
N VAL A 422 -7.29 -1.78 18.14
CA VAL A 422 -6.73 -1.67 19.50
C VAL A 422 -6.58 -0.21 19.93
N VAL A 423 -5.99 0.64 19.08
CA VAL A 423 -5.77 2.07 19.37
C VAL A 423 -7.09 2.82 19.56
N TYR A 424 -8.03 2.65 18.63
CA TYR A 424 -9.35 3.32 18.70
C TYR A 424 -10.18 2.83 19.89
N SER A 425 -10.19 1.54 20.17
CA SER A 425 -10.90 1.00 21.35
C SER A 425 -10.30 1.52 22.66
N ASN A 426 -8.96 1.62 22.76
CA ASN A 426 -8.31 2.19 23.94
C ASN A 426 -8.67 3.68 24.10
N TRP A 427 -8.61 4.47 23.01
CA TRP A 427 -8.97 5.90 23.09
C TRP A 427 -10.45 6.14 23.37
N SER A 428 -11.33 5.33 22.77
CA SER A 428 -12.77 5.32 23.04
C SER A 428 -13.05 5.11 24.52
N PHE A 429 -12.37 4.14 25.17
CA PHE A 429 -12.49 3.94 26.61
C PHE A 429 -12.03 5.17 27.39
N LEU A 430 -10.78 5.62 27.19
CA LEU A 430 -10.17 6.71 27.96
C LEU A 430 -10.90 8.06 27.85
N LYS A 431 -11.68 8.29 26.78
CA LYS A 431 -12.40 9.55 26.56
C LYS A 431 -13.87 9.50 26.96
N ASN A 432 -14.47 8.31 27.06
CA ASN A 432 -15.91 8.15 27.28
C ASN A 432 -16.26 7.44 28.60
N ARG A 433 -15.27 6.89 29.30
CA ARG A 433 -15.41 6.16 30.58
C ARG A 433 -14.38 6.71 31.57
#